data_AF-A0A2T0HIH0-F1
#
_entry.id   AF-A0A2T0HIH0-F1
#
_cell.length_a   1.000
_cell.length_b   1.000
_cell.length_c   1.000
_cell.angle_alpha   90.00
_cell.angle_beta   90.00
_cell.angle_gamma   90.00
#
_symmetry.space_group_name_H-M   'P 1'
#
loop_
_entity.id
_entity.type
_entity.pdbx_description
1 polymer ?
#
loop_
_entity_poly.entity_id
_entity_poly.type
_entity_poly.pdbx_seq_one_letter_code
_entity_poly.pdbx_strand_id
1 'polypeptide(L)'
;MRDEQFSTAVLDWYDRHGRHDLPWQQGITPYRVWVSEIMLQQTQVSTVLNYFDRFMASLPTVEALAAAPEDEVLHLWTGLGYYTRA
;
A
#
# COMPACT_ATOMS: atom_id res chain seq x y z
N MET A 1 17.33 -27.08 4.81
CA MET A 1 18.12 -25.83 4.87
C MET A 1 18.09 -25.33 6.30
N ARG A 2 19.19 -24.81 6.83
CA ARG A 2 19.17 -24.11 8.13
C ARG A 2 18.53 -22.73 7.96
N ASP A 3 17.90 -22.20 9.00
CA ASP A 3 17.16 -20.93 8.94
C ASP A 3 18.00 -19.76 8.41
N GLU A 4 19.27 -19.66 8.84
CA GLU A 4 20.21 -18.66 8.34
C GLU A 4 20.46 -18.77 6.83
N GLN A 5 20.59 -19.99 6.31
CA GLN A 5 20.79 -20.20 4.87
C GLN A 5 19.56 -19.81 4.06
N PHE A 6 18.36 -19.96 4.62
CA PHE A 6 17.12 -19.52 4.00
C PHE A 6 17.01 -18.00 3.96
N SER A 7 17.24 -17.35 5.09
CA SER A 7 17.20 -15.89 5.17
C SER A 7 18.18 -15.26 4.18
N THR A 8 19.43 -15.72 4.15
CA THR A 8 20.45 -15.21 3.21
C THR A 8 20.02 -15.42 1.76
N ALA A 9 19.54 -16.61 1.39
CA ALA A 9 19.13 -16.89 0.01
C ALA A 9 17.96 -16.00 -0.46
N VAL A 10 16.98 -15.74 0.42
CA VAL A 10 15.84 -14.86 0.12
C VAL A 10 16.30 -13.40 -0.02
N LEU A 11 17.17 -12.93 0.87
CA LEU A 11 17.69 -11.56 0.81
C LEU A 11 18.54 -11.33 -0.45
N ASP A 12 19.44 -12.26 -0.79
CA ASP A 12 20.27 -12.18 -1.99
C ASP A 12 19.43 -12.19 -3.29
N TRP A 13 18.30 -12.90 -3.29
CA TRP A 13 17.37 -12.90 -4.42
C TRP A 13 16.58 -11.59 -4.46
N TYR A 14 16.10 -11.09 -3.32
CA TYR A 14 15.34 -9.85 -3.24
C TYR A 14 16.19 -8.64 -3.66
N ASP A 15 17.48 -8.60 -3.33
CA ASP A 15 18.40 -7.56 -3.79
C ASP A 15 18.48 -7.50 -5.33
N ARG A 16 18.55 -8.66 -5.99
CA ARG A 16 18.72 -8.76 -7.45
C ARG A 16 17.42 -8.73 -8.26
N HIS A 17 16.32 -9.20 -7.69
CA HIS A 17 15.07 -9.48 -8.41
C HIS A 17 13.82 -8.97 -7.70
N GLY A 18 13.96 -8.40 -6.50
CA GLY A 18 12.87 -7.84 -5.73
C GLY A 18 12.24 -6.62 -6.39
N ARG A 19 11.02 -6.29 -5.96
CA ARG A 19 10.35 -5.04 -6.32
C ARG A 19 10.79 -3.97 -5.33
N HIS A 20 11.37 -2.89 -5.85
CA HIS A 20 11.90 -1.78 -5.05
C HIS A 20 11.30 -0.43 -5.45
N ASP A 21 10.47 -0.41 -6.49
CA ASP A 21 9.96 0.78 -7.17
C ASP A 21 8.49 1.10 -6.86
N LEU A 22 7.87 0.35 -5.94
CA LEU A 22 6.47 0.59 -5.59
C LEU A 22 6.33 1.91 -4.80
N PRO A 23 5.28 2.73 -5.05
CA PRO A 23 5.11 4.03 -4.40
C PRO A 23 5.12 3.98 -2.87
N TRP A 24 4.56 2.93 -2.27
CA TRP A 24 4.54 2.73 -0.81
C TRP A 24 5.86 2.21 -0.23
N GLN A 25 6.80 1.74 -1.07
CA GLN A 25 8.19 1.46 -0.68
C GLN A 25 9.08 2.70 -0.74
N GLN A 26 8.58 3.80 -1.32
CA GLN A 26 9.27 5.08 -1.40
C GLN A 26 8.70 6.05 -0.34
N GLY A 27 9.58 6.79 0.34
CA GLY A 27 9.17 7.71 1.41
C GLY A 27 8.35 7.02 2.50
N ILE A 28 8.82 5.86 2.98
CA ILE A 28 8.08 4.95 3.85
C ILE A 28 7.63 5.65 5.13
N THR A 29 6.32 5.63 5.39
CA THR A 29 5.72 5.99 6.68
C THR A 29 4.74 4.90 7.12
N PRO A 30 4.47 4.73 8.43
CA PRO A 30 3.49 3.75 8.89
C PRO A 30 2.11 3.93 8.23
N TYR A 31 1.68 5.17 8.01
CA TYR A 31 0.43 5.49 7.32
C TYR A 31 0.40 5.00 5.87
N ARG A 32 1.46 5.30 5.10
CA ARG A 32 1.58 4.87 3.69
C ARG A 32 1.56 3.36 3.56
N VAL A 33 2.33 2.66 4.42
CA VAL A 33 2.37 1.19 4.45
C VAL A 33 1.00 0.62 4.82
N TRP A 34 0.36 1.14 5.86
CA TRP A 34 -0.96 0.68 6.27
C TRP A 34 -2.00 0.82 5.15
N VAL A 35 -2.09 1.99 4.51
CA VAL A 35 -3.03 2.20 3.40
C VAL A 35 -2.75 1.26 2.23
N SER A 36 -1.48 1.08 1.84
CA SER A 36 -1.15 0.14 0.75
C SER A 36 -1.55 -1.30 1.08
N GLU A 37 -1.32 -1.75 2.31
CA GLU A 37 -1.68 -3.11 2.74
C GLU A 37 -3.21 -3.32 2.69
N ILE A 38 -4.01 -2.37 3.18
CA ILE A 38 -5.48 -2.45 3.13
C ILE A 38 -5.98 -2.55 1.68
N MET A 39 -5.42 -1.75 0.78
CA MET A 39 -5.75 -1.83 -0.65
C MET A 39 -5.37 -3.20 -1.24
N LEU A 40 -4.16 -3.70 -0.96
CA LEU A 40 -3.58 -4.91 -1.55
C LEU A 40 -4.21 -6.23 -1.06
N GLN A 41 -4.94 -6.25 0.06
CA GLN A 41 -5.56 -7.47 0.60
C GLN A 41 -6.44 -8.24 -0.41
N GLN A 42 -7.16 -7.54 -1.29
CA GLN A 42 -8.07 -8.14 -2.29
C GLN A 42 -7.98 -7.46 -3.66
N THR A 43 -6.95 -6.64 -3.89
CA THR A 43 -6.80 -5.88 -5.14
C THR A 43 -5.38 -6.06 -5.68
N GLN A 44 -5.27 -6.34 -6.98
CA GLN A 44 -3.96 -6.54 -7.63
C GLN A 44 -3.14 -5.25 -7.62
N VAL A 45 -1.81 -5.39 -7.51
CA VAL A 45 -0.84 -4.28 -7.48
C VAL A 45 -1.07 -3.28 -8.62
N SER A 46 -1.27 -3.75 -9.85
CA SER A 46 -1.48 -2.89 -11.03
C SER A 46 -2.69 -1.96 -10.89
N THR A 47 -3.75 -2.42 -10.24
CA THR A 47 -4.91 -1.57 -9.95
C THR A 47 -4.57 -0.59 -8.85
N VAL A 48 -3.96 -1.04 -7.74
CA VAL A 48 -3.63 -0.20 -6.58
C VAL A 48 -2.70 0.96 -6.96
N LEU A 49 -1.76 0.77 -7.89
CA LEU A 49 -0.88 1.85 -8.37
C LEU A 49 -1.64 3.10 -8.82
N ASN A 50 -2.81 2.95 -9.45
CA ASN A 50 -3.62 4.09 -9.93
C ASN A 50 -4.43 4.78 -8.82
N TYR A 51 -4.59 4.12 -7.67
CA TYR A 51 -5.40 4.60 -6.55
C TYR A 51 -4.56 5.17 -5.43
N PHE A 52 -3.44 4.53 -5.13
CA PHE A 52 -2.60 4.89 -4.00
C PHE A 52 -2.11 6.34 -4.09
N ASP A 53 -1.60 6.76 -5.25
CA ASP A 53 -1.09 8.13 -5.42
C ASP A 53 -2.20 9.18 -5.31
N ARG A 54 -3.40 8.90 -5.84
CA ARG A 54 -4.57 9.78 -5.69
C ARG A 54 -5.02 9.89 -4.24
N PHE A 55 -5.08 8.76 -3.53
CA PHE A 55 -5.47 8.73 -2.13
C PHE A 55 -4.46 9.47 -1.25
N MET A 56 -3.16 9.28 -1.47
CA MET A 56 -2.09 9.99 -0.74
C MET A 56 -2.02 11.48 -1.07
N ALA A 57 -2.43 11.90 -2.27
CA ALA A 57 -2.50 13.30 -2.63
C ALA A 57 -3.67 14.02 -1.94
N SER A 58 -4.83 13.36 -1.84
CA SER A 58 -6.02 13.91 -1.18
C SER A 58 -5.95 13.83 0.35
N LEU A 59 -5.50 12.69 0.87
CA LEU A 59 -5.43 12.37 2.30
C LEU A 59 -3.97 12.01 2.63
N PRO A 60 -3.08 13.01 2.77
CA PRO A 60 -1.64 12.77 2.93
C PRO A 60 -1.24 12.22 4.30
N THR A 61 -2.10 12.38 5.31
CA THR A 61 -1.85 11.92 6.68
C THR A 61 -3.04 11.20 7.28
N VAL A 62 -2.80 10.47 8.36
CA VAL A 62 -3.87 9.78 9.10
C VAL A 62 -4.86 10.77 9.72
N GLU A 63 -4.41 11.95 10.11
CA GLU A 63 -5.25 13.03 10.63
C GLU A 63 -6.15 13.61 9.53
N ALA A 64 -5.62 13.77 8.31
CA ALA A 64 -6.41 14.19 7.16
C ALA A 64 -7.50 13.16 6.83
N LEU A 65 -7.16 11.87 6.86
CA LEU A 65 -8.14 10.78 6.72
C LEU A 65 -9.21 10.81 7.81
N ALA A 66 -8.81 10.99 9.07
CA ALA A 66 -9.75 11.02 10.20
C ALA A 66 -10.68 12.25 10.18
N ALA A 67 -10.25 13.35 9.58
CA ALA A 67 -11.03 14.59 9.46
C ALA A 67 -11.92 14.63 8.20
N ALA A 68 -11.66 13.78 7.21
CA ALA A 68 -12.40 13.76 5.95
C ALA A 68 -13.83 13.20 6.15
N PRO A 69 -14.83 13.73 5.42
CA PRO A 69 -16.15 13.12 5.37
C PRO A 69 -16.07 11.68 4.84
N GLU A 70 -16.88 10.78 5.41
CA GLU A 70 -16.93 9.38 4.98
C GLU A 70 -17.20 9.25 3.47
N ASP A 71 -18.12 10.07 2.93
CA ASP A 71 -18.42 10.11 1.50
C ASP A 71 -17.20 10.45 0.62
N GLU A 72 -16.29 11.29 1.10
CA GLU A 72 -15.04 11.63 0.39
C GLU A 72 -14.11 10.42 0.34
N VAL A 73 -13.96 9.71 1.48
CA VAL A 73 -13.15 8.50 1.58
C VAL A 73 -13.71 7.41 0.65
N LEU A 74 -15.02 7.18 0.68
CA LEU A 74 -15.70 6.21 -0.19
C LEU A 74 -15.56 6.59 -1.67
N HIS A 75 -15.64 7.89 -2.00
CA HIS A 75 -15.43 8.37 -3.37
C HIS A 75 -14.01 8.06 -3.86
N LEU A 76 -12.99 8.33 -3.05
CA LEU A 76 -11.59 8.00 -3.37
C LEU A 76 -11.37 6.48 -3.48
N TRP A 77 -12.15 5.68 -2.74
CA TRP A 77 -12.09 4.21 -2.75
C TRP A 77 -12.91 3.55 -3.88
N THR A 78 -13.73 4.32 -4.60
CA THR A 78 -14.67 3.80 -5.59
C THR A 78 -13.93 3.07 -6.73
N GLY A 79 -14.27 1.79 -6.92
CA GLY A 79 -13.65 0.91 -7.93
C GLY A 79 -12.57 -0.04 -7.40
N LEU A 80 -12.11 0.12 -6.15
CA LEU A 80 -11.27 -0.89 -5.47
C LEU A 80 -12.09 -2.09 -4.95
N GLY A 81 -13.42 -1.94 -4.87
CA GLY A 81 -14.35 -2.94 -4.33
C GLY A 81 -14.21 -3.14 -2.82
N TYR A 82 -15.21 -3.81 -2.22
CA TYR A 82 -15.26 -4.12 -0.79
C TYR A 82 -15.11 -2.89 0.11
N TYR A 83 -16.14 -2.05 0.13
CA TYR A 83 -16.23 -0.80 0.92
C TYR A 83 -16.13 -0.99 2.44
N THR A 84 -16.17 -2.22 2.95
CA THR A 84 -15.89 -2.52 4.36
C THR A 84 -14.42 -2.30 4.75
N ARG A 85 -13.54 -2.07 3.76
CA ARG A 85 -12.12 -1.75 3.96
C ARG A 85 -11.83 -0.25 3.87
N ALA A 86 -12.78 0.54 3.36
CA ALA A 86 -12.70 2.00 3.34
C ALA A 86 -13.10 2.52 4.72
#